data_AF-A0A353UGK2-F1
#
_entry.id   AF-A0A353UGK2-F1
#
_cell.length_a   1.000
_cell.length_b   1.000
_cell.length_c   1.000
_cell.angle_alpha   90.00
_cell.angle_beta   90.00
_cell.angle_gamma   90.00
#
_symmetry.space_group_name_H-M   'P 1'
#
loop_
_entity.id
_entity.type
_entity.pdbx_description
1 polymer ?
#
loop_
_entity_poly.entity_id
_entity_poly.type
_entity_poly.pdbx_seq_one_letter_code
_entity_poly.pdbx_strand_id
1 'polypeptide(L)' 'CQDIRFAEVHGGNFRQRRAARLRQFVTHKLGQTNQYGVFGTVGCGRCITWCPTGIDLTEITKEIQKHEPA' A
#
# COMPACT_ATOMS: atom_id res chain seq x y z
N CYS A 1 5.24 3.34 6.97
CA CYS A 1 5.22 4.79 7.29
C CYS A 1 5.07 5.62 6.01
N GLN A 2 4.14 6.59 5.97
CA GLN A 2 3.88 7.40 4.77
C GLN A 2 4.64 8.74 4.77
N ASP A 3 4.90 9.31 5.93
CA ASP A 3 5.79 10.45 6.13
C ASP A 3 7.26 10.01 5.95
N ILE A 4 8.07 10.88 5.35
CA ILE A 4 9.48 10.60 5.09
C ILE A 4 10.31 10.47 6.38
N ARG A 5 9.96 11.22 7.42
CA ARG A 5 10.65 11.23 8.73
C ARG A 5 10.49 9.92 9.49
N PHE A 6 9.40 9.19 9.22
CA PHE A 6 9.13 7.88 9.81
C PHE A 6 9.51 6.73 8.87
N ALA A 7 10.10 7.00 7.72
CA ALA A 7 10.45 5.99 6.71
C ALA A 7 11.96 5.70 6.61
N GLU A 8 12.77 6.38 7.43
CA GLU A 8 14.20 6.13 7.55
C GLU A 8 14.46 4.88 8.41
N VAL A 9 15.42 4.08 7.99
CA VAL A 9 15.89 2.88 8.68
C VAL A 9 17.43 2.92 8.72
N HIS A 10 18.05 1.98 9.43
CA HIS A 10 19.52 1.90 9.46
C HIS A 10 20.07 1.75 8.03
N GLY A 11 20.87 2.72 7.57
CA GLY A 11 21.36 2.79 6.19
C GLY A 11 20.54 3.71 5.24
N GLY A 12 19.56 4.45 5.75
CA GLY A 12 18.87 5.52 5.02
C GLY A 12 17.42 5.18 4.64
N ASN A 13 16.91 5.83 3.60
CA ASN A 13 15.51 5.69 3.17
C ASN A 13 15.41 4.99 1.80
N PHE A 14 15.06 3.70 1.82
CA PHE A 14 14.88 2.88 0.60
C PHE A 14 13.67 3.29 -0.25
N ARG A 15 12.76 4.12 0.27
CA ARG A 15 11.53 4.57 -0.41
C ARG A 15 11.38 6.09 -0.28
N GLN A 16 12.32 6.84 -0.86
CA GLN A 16 12.34 8.32 -0.77
C GLN A 16 11.07 8.99 -1.33
N ARG A 17 10.52 8.47 -2.43
CA ARG A 17 9.30 8.99 -3.04
C ARG A 17 8.06 8.50 -2.29
N ARG A 18 7.09 9.40 -2.04
CA ARG A 18 5.80 9.06 -1.43
C ARG A 18 5.07 7.95 -2.19
N ALA A 19 5.11 7.98 -3.52
CA ALA A 19 4.51 6.94 -4.36
C ALA A 19 5.08 5.53 -4.08
N ALA A 20 6.38 5.41 -3.79
CA ALA A 20 6.99 4.11 -3.46
C ALA A 20 6.50 3.59 -2.09
N ARG A 21 6.27 4.48 -1.12
CA ARG A 21 5.73 4.13 0.20
C ARG A 21 4.24 3.79 0.13
N LEU A 22 3.49 4.49 -0.72
CA LEU A 22 2.09 4.20 -0.96
C LEU A 22 1.93 2.84 -1.63
N ARG A 23 2.75 2.54 -2.66
CA ARG A 23 2.83 1.21 -3.28
C ARG A 23 3.05 0.11 -2.25
N GLN A 24 4.10 0.24 -1.44
CA GLN A 24 4.39 -0.75 -0.39
C GLN A 24 3.19 -0.97 0.52
N PHE A 25 2.52 0.09 0.97
CA PHE A 25 1.37 -0.02 1.87
C PHE A 25 0.20 -0.75 1.22
N VAL A 26 -0.17 -0.38 -0.01
CA VAL A 26 -1.33 -0.97 -0.70
C VAL A 26 -1.05 -2.43 -1.05
N THR A 27 0.09 -2.73 -1.67
CA THR A 27 0.46 -4.11 -2.00
C THR A 27 0.57 -4.97 -0.74
N HIS A 28 1.08 -4.42 0.36
CA HIS A 28 1.14 -5.17 1.61
C HIS A 28 -0.24 -5.36 2.26
N LYS A 29 -1.18 -4.43 2.05
CA LYS A 29 -2.55 -4.58 2.56
C LYS A 29 -3.34 -5.61 1.75
N LEU A 30 -3.15 -5.63 0.42
CA LEU A 30 -4.02 -6.35 -0.50
C LEU A 30 -3.43 -7.65 -1.07
N GLY A 31 -2.10 -7.77 -1.17
CA GLY A 31 -1.43 -8.84 -1.91
C GLY A 31 -0.39 -9.63 -1.10
N GLN A 32 -0.43 -9.56 0.23
CA GLN A 32 0.61 -10.15 1.09
C GLN A 32 0.61 -11.68 1.23
N THR A 33 -0.29 -12.36 0.52
CA THR A 33 -0.40 -13.82 0.56
C THR A 33 0.93 -14.50 0.23
N ASN A 34 1.75 -13.96 -0.67
CA ASN A 34 3.04 -14.56 -1.03
C ASN A 34 4.07 -14.56 0.12
N GLN A 35 4.03 -13.57 1.01
CA GLN A 35 5.03 -13.45 2.08
C GLN A 35 4.70 -14.31 3.31
N TYR A 36 3.40 -14.47 3.62
CA TYR A 36 2.97 -15.12 4.86
C TYR A 36 2.02 -16.30 4.66
N GLY A 37 1.68 -16.66 3.41
CA GLY A 37 0.75 -17.75 3.10
C GLY A 37 -0.70 -17.49 3.52
N VAL A 38 -1.02 -16.27 3.99
CA VAL A 38 -2.33 -15.89 4.50
C VAL A 38 -2.82 -14.59 3.88
N PHE A 39 -4.14 -14.46 3.74
CA PHE A 39 -4.76 -13.24 3.25
C PHE A 39 -4.81 -12.16 4.35
N GLY A 40 -4.10 -11.06 4.17
CA GLY A 40 -4.17 -9.88 5.05
C GLY A 40 -5.45 -9.05 4.87
N THR A 41 -6.22 -9.31 3.81
CA THR A 41 -7.53 -8.74 3.54
C THR A 41 -8.39 -9.78 2.81
N VAL A 42 -9.70 -9.80 3.09
CA VAL A 42 -10.66 -10.68 2.42
C VAL A 42 -11.55 -9.94 1.41
N GLY A 43 -11.25 -8.66 1.14
CA GLY A 43 -12.06 -7.86 0.20
C GLY A 43 -13.42 -7.40 0.74
N CYS A 44 -13.63 -7.41 2.06
CA CYS A 44 -14.92 -7.05 2.69
C CYS A 44 -15.41 -5.59 2.50
N GLY A 45 -14.64 -4.72 1.85
CA GLY A 45 -15.05 -3.34 1.53
C GLY A 45 -15.14 -2.34 2.70
N ARG A 46 -15.11 -2.78 3.97
CA ARG A 46 -15.29 -1.90 5.15
C ARG A 46 -14.36 -0.68 5.17
N CYS A 47 -13.12 -0.83 4.70
CA CYS A 47 -12.15 0.27 4.63
C CYS A 47 -12.55 1.38 3.65
N ILE A 48 -13.33 1.06 2.62
CA ILE A 48 -13.83 2.01 1.62
C ILE A 48 -15.13 2.61 2.13
N THR A 49 -16.08 1.75 2.54
CA THR A 49 -17.41 2.17 3.01
C THR A 49 -17.36 3.10 4.21
N TRP A 50 -16.43 2.88 5.14
CA TRP A 50 -16.33 3.67 6.38
C TRP A 50 -15.18 4.67 6.37
N CYS A 51 -14.56 4.91 5.21
CA CYS A 51 -13.49 5.89 5.16
C CYS A 51 -14.06 7.30 5.40
N PRO A 52 -13.66 8.02 6.47
CA PRO A 52 -14.19 9.35 6.76
C PRO A 52 -13.77 10.40 5.71
N THR A 53 -12.72 10.12 4.95
CA THR A 53 -12.17 11.01 3.91
C THR A 53 -12.42 10.50 2.50
N GLY A 54 -13.23 9.44 2.32
CA GLY A 54 -13.64 8.94 1.00
C GLY A 54 -12.52 8.28 0.17
N ILE A 55 -11.53 7.65 0.81
CA ILE A 55 -10.44 6.98 0.10
C ILE A 55 -10.90 5.62 -0.43
N ASP A 56 -10.77 5.41 -1.74
CA ASP A 56 -10.93 4.11 -2.38
C ASP A 56 -9.56 3.45 -2.66
N LEU A 57 -9.29 2.34 -1.95
CA LEU A 57 -8.05 1.58 -2.13
C LEU A 57 -7.98 0.85 -3.48
N THR A 58 -9.11 0.56 -4.12
CA THR A 58 -9.15 -0.10 -5.44
C THR A 58 -8.66 0.83 -6.54
N GLU A 59 -8.96 2.13 -6.45
CA GLU A 59 -8.45 3.15 -7.37
C GLU A 59 -6.93 3.25 -7.27
N ILE A 60 -6.41 3.34 -6.04
CA ILE A 60 -4.96 3.39 -5.80
C ILE A 60 -4.29 2.12 -6.33
N THR A 61 -4.91 0.95 -6.16
CA THR A 61 -4.38 -0.32 -6.67
C THR A 61 -4.31 -0.34 -8.19
N LYS A 62 -5.35 0.13 -8.88
CA LYS A 62 -5.37 0.25 -10.35
C LYS A 62 -4.26 1.17 -10.85
N GLU A 63 -4.05 2.31 -10.18
CA GLU A 63 -2.96 3.22 -10.55
C GLU A 63 -1.58 2.60 -10.33
N ILE A 64 -1.41 1.80 -9.28
CA ILE A 64 -0.15 1.07 -9.04
C ILE A 64 0.12 0.09 -10.17
N GLN A 65 -0.87 -0.72 -10.57
CA GLN A 65 -0.74 -1.73 -11.62
C GLN A 65 -0.40 -1.12 -12.99
N LYS A 66 -0.94 0.06 -13.32
CA LYS A 66 -0.59 0.79 -14.56
C LYS A 66 0.90 1.15 -14.65
N HIS A 67 1.58 1.28 -13.51
CA HIS A 67 2.96 1.73 -13.41
C HIS A 67 3.92 0.63 -12.94
N GLU A 68 3.46 -0.62 -12.90
CA GLU A 68 4.30 -1.77 -12.57
C GLU A 68 4.99 -2.25 -13.86
N PRO A 69 6.33 -2.36 -13.90
CA PRO A 69 7.00 -2.94 -15.05
C PRO A 69 6.59 -4.41 -15.20
N ALA A 70 6.29 -4.81 -16.44
CA ALA A 70 5.91 -6.18 -16.80
C ALA A 70 6.99 -7.22 -16.43
#